data_AF-A0A1F9PU25-F1
#
_entry.id   AF-A0A1F9PU25-F1
#
_cell.length_a   1.000
_cell.length_b   1.000
_cell.length_c   1.000
_cell.angle_alpha   90.00
_cell.angle_beta   90.00
_cell.angle_gamma   90.00
#
_symmetry.space_group_name_H-M   'P 1'
#
loop_
_entity.id
_entity.type
_entity.pdbx_description
1 polymer ?
#
loop_
_entity_poly.entity_id
_entity_poly.type
_entity_poly.pdbx_seq_one_letter_code
_entity_poly.pdbx_strand_id
1 'polypeptide(L)'
;MVLAALAGLVLIVASGCTPAGDKKIELKDLRDKVSYSIGMNIGADFKRQGIDLDPDLIAQAIKDVIKGAPLLLTEAQVKEAITAYQKELEVKMEAKAKADLEKNAKEGAAFLAENGKKEGVKTLASGLQYKVLTPGTGKKPSAADTVSVHYRGTLIDGTEFDSSFKRNEPATFPVSGVIPGWTEALQLMEEGAKWQLVIPAALAYGERGAGQQIGPNSTLIFEVELLKVQ
;
A
#
# COMPACT_ATOMS: atom_id res chain seq x y z
N MET A 1 23.51 -79.65 41.34
CA MET A 1 22.30 -79.90 42.15
C MET A 1 22.10 -78.66 43.01
N VAL A 2 20.91 -78.04 42.98
CA VAL A 2 20.43 -76.93 43.85
C VAL A 2 21.07 -75.56 43.55
N LEU A 3 20.42 -74.39 43.45
CA LEU A 3 19.04 -73.90 43.27
C LEU A 3 19.15 -72.37 42.94
N ALA A 4 18.16 -71.83 42.23
CA ALA A 4 17.65 -70.45 42.18
C ALA A 4 18.39 -69.23 42.82
N ALA A 5 18.48 -68.13 42.05
CA ALA A 5 18.17 -66.78 42.53
C ALA A 5 17.80 -65.85 41.35
N LEU A 6 16.60 -65.27 41.43
CA LEU A 6 15.98 -64.31 40.52
C LEU A 6 15.99 -62.91 41.20
N ALA A 7 15.77 -61.87 40.38
CA ALA A 7 15.54 -60.44 40.71
C ALA A 7 16.79 -59.55 40.76
N GLY A 8 16.85 -58.38 40.11
CA GLY A 8 15.89 -57.69 39.24
C GLY A 8 16.60 -56.52 38.57
N LEU A 9 16.30 -56.27 37.29
CA LEU A 9 16.80 -55.11 36.56
C LEU A 9 15.61 -54.20 36.26
N VAL A 10 15.61 -53.04 36.92
CA VAL A 10 14.64 -51.96 36.69
C VAL A 10 14.92 -51.36 35.31
N LEU A 11 14.00 -51.54 34.37
CA LEU A 11 14.04 -50.86 33.08
C LEU A 11 13.37 -49.47 33.24
N ILE A 12 14.18 -48.42 33.24
CA ILE A 12 13.70 -47.04 33.13
C ILE A 12 13.18 -46.84 31.70
N VAL A 13 11.85 -46.82 31.53
CA VAL A 13 11.25 -46.40 30.27
C VAL A 13 11.30 -44.87 30.25
N ALA A 14 12.28 -44.34 29.53
CA ALA A 14 12.30 -42.93 29.15
C ALA A 14 11.09 -42.67 28.24
N SER A 15 10.08 -41.97 28.76
CA SER A 15 8.99 -41.41 27.97
C SER A 15 9.57 -40.41 26.98
N GLY A 16 9.79 -40.85 25.75
CA GLY A 16 10.18 -40.00 24.64
C GLY A 16 9.09 -38.97 24.38
N CYS A 17 9.41 -37.71 24.66
CA CYS A 17 8.67 -36.57 24.14
C CYS A 17 8.78 -36.63 22.61
N THR A 18 7.70 -37.00 21.93
CA THR A 18 7.65 -36.98 20.47
C THR A 18 7.23 -35.57 20.07
N PRO A 19 8.01 -34.82 19.27
CA PRO A 19 7.56 -33.55 18.74
C PRO A 19 6.35 -33.82 17.84
N ALA A 20 5.24 -33.12 18.09
CA ALA A 20 4.03 -33.22 17.29
C ALA A 20 4.38 -32.84 15.84
N GLY A 21 4.53 -33.85 14.98
CA GLY A 21 4.82 -33.66 13.57
C GLY A 21 3.65 -32.97 12.88
N ASP A 22 3.98 -31.99 12.03
CA ASP A 22 3.04 -31.28 11.18
C ASP A 22 2.18 -32.27 10.39
N LYS A 23 0.92 -32.43 10.81
CA LYS A 23 -0.07 -33.17 10.03
C LYS A 23 -0.32 -32.37 8.77
N LYS A 24 0.10 -32.91 7.63
CA LYS A 24 -0.25 -32.40 6.31
C LYS A 24 -1.77 -32.32 6.19
N ILE A 25 -2.30 -31.09 6.18
CA ILE A 25 -3.74 -30.84 6.00
C ILE A 25 -4.08 -31.13 4.54
N GLU A 26 -5.04 -32.02 4.31
CA GLU A 26 -5.54 -32.38 2.99
C GLU A 26 -7.00 -31.92 2.85
N LEU A 27 -7.32 -31.16 1.81
CA LEU A 27 -8.66 -30.61 1.55
C LEU A 27 -9.46 -31.60 0.70
N LYS A 28 -10.40 -32.33 1.32
CA LYS A 28 -11.01 -33.53 0.71
C LYS A 28 -12.28 -33.22 -0.07
N ASP A 29 -13.04 -32.21 0.36
CA ASP A 29 -14.34 -31.89 -0.21
C ASP A 29 -14.56 -30.38 -0.40
N LEU A 30 -15.76 -29.99 -0.85
CA LEU A 30 -16.13 -28.59 -1.02
C LEU A 30 -16.12 -27.82 0.31
N ARG A 31 -16.54 -28.47 1.41
CA ARG A 31 -16.59 -27.85 2.74
C ARG A 31 -15.20 -27.45 3.19
N ASP A 32 -14.21 -28.36 3.06
CA ASP A 32 -12.81 -28.09 3.40
C ASP A 32 -12.26 -26.92 2.60
N LYS A 33 -12.52 -26.89 1.29
CA LYS A 33 -12.07 -25.81 0.40
C LYS A 33 -12.69 -24.46 0.78
N VAL A 34 -13.99 -24.42 1.06
CA VAL A 34 -14.68 -23.19 1.50
C VAL A 34 -14.13 -22.69 2.84
N SER A 35 -13.96 -23.58 3.83
CA SER A 35 -13.40 -23.22 5.14
C SER A 35 -11.98 -22.64 5.02
N TYR A 36 -11.12 -23.28 4.23
CA TYR A 36 -9.77 -22.79 3.99
C TYR A 36 -9.77 -21.44 3.25
N SER A 37 -10.68 -21.26 2.29
CA SER A 37 -10.80 -20.00 1.52
C SER A 37 -11.23 -18.81 2.40
N ILE A 38 -12.13 -19.04 3.36
CA ILE A 38 -12.51 -18.00 4.35
C ILE A 38 -11.29 -17.62 5.21
N GLY A 39 -10.54 -18.61 5.71
CA GLY A 39 -9.31 -18.36 6.45
C GLY A 39 -8.25 -17.63 5.65
N MET A 40 -8.09 -17.97 4.36
CA MET A 40 -7.19 -17.26 3.45
C MET A 40 -7.55 -15.78 3.31
N ASN A 41 -8.85 -15.47 3.16
CA ASN A 41 -9.30 -14.09 3.03
C ASN A 41 -9.03 -13.28 4.31
N ILE A 42 -9.35 -13.85 5.48
CA ILE A 42 -9.08 -13.20 6.78
C ILE A 42 -7.57 -12.97 6.96
N GLY A 43 -6.75 -13.98 6.71
CA GLY A 43 -5.30 -13.87 6.84
C GLY A 43 -4.68 -12.89 5.84
N ALA A 44 -5.18 -12.85 4.61
CA ALA A 44 -4.76 -11.88 3.61
C ALA A 44 -5.10 -10.44 4.03
N ASP A 45 -6.27 -10.23 4.63
CA ASP A 45 -6.68 -8.93 5.16
C ASP A 45 -5.80 -8.48 6.32
N PHE A 46 -5.49 -9.38 7.27
CA PHE A 46 -4.58 -9.05 8.38
C PHE A 46 -3.18 -8.69 7.88
N LYS A 47 -2.64 -9.48 6.95
CA LYS A 47 -1.36 -9.18 6.32
C LYS A 47 -1.36 -7.84 5.60
N ARG A 48 -2.43 -7.52 4.86
CA ARG A 48 -2.56 -6.25 4.13
C ARG A 48 -2.63 -5.04 5.07
N GLN A 49 -3.28 -5.20 6.22
CA GLN A 49 -3.42 -4.14 7.22
C GLN A 49 -2.26 -4.09 8.24
N GLY A 50 -1.31 -5.03 8.17
CA GLY A 50 -0.23 -5.14 9.16
C GLY A 50 -0.73 -5.49 10.56
N ILE A 51 -1.88 -6.18 10.66
CA ILE A 51 -2.46 -6.64 11.91
C ILE A 51 -1.64 -7.84 12.41
N ASP A 52 -1.13 -7.72 13.63
CA ASP A 52 -0.33 -8.74 14.31
C ASP A 52 -1.16 -9.36 15.43
N LEU A 53 -1.95 -10.37 15.09
CA LEU A 53 -2.80 -11.12 16.01
C LEU A 53 -2.50 -12.62 15.89
N ASP A 54 -2.71 -13.34 17.00
CA ASP A 54 -2.50 -14.79 17.04
C ASP A 54 -3.63 -15.54 16.30
N PRO A 55 -3.33 -16.19 15.16
CA PRO A 55 -4.34 -16.91 14.37
C PRO A 55 -4.87 -18.17 15.08
N ASP A 56 -4.09 -18.79 15.96
CA ASP A 56 -4.49 -20.00 16.68
C ASP A 56 -5.54 -19.67 17.75
N LEU A 57 -5.39 -18.54 18.45
CA LEU A 57 -6.41 -18.05 19.39
C LEU A 57 -7.72 -17.68 18.70
N ILE A 58 -7.66 -17.09 17.50
CA ILE A 58 -8.85 -16.79 16.71
C ILE A 58 -9.54 -18.09 16.26
N ALA A 59 -8.77 -19.05 15.75
CA ALA A 59 -9.30 -20.35 15.36
C ALA A 59 -9.91 -21.09 16.55
N GLN A 60 -9.31 -20.97 17.73
CA GLN A 60 -9.85 -21.53 18.97
C GLN A 60 -11.18 -20.87 19.36
N ALA A 61 -11.27 -19.54 19.34
CA ALA A 61 -12.52 -18.82 19.63
C ALA A 61 -13.67 -19.23 18.70
N ILE A 62 -13.40 -19.40 17.40
CA ILE A 62 -14.39 -19.90 16.43
C ILE A 62 -14.86 -21.31 16.81
N LYS A 63 -13.94 -22.21 17.18
CA LYS A 63 -14.29 -23.57 17.61
C LYS A 63 -15.16 -23.57 18.86
N ASP A 64 -14.84 -22.71 19.84
CA ASP A 64 -15.56 -22.64 21.10
C ASP A 64 -16.99 -22.12 20.90
N VAL A 65 -17.17 -21.06 20.09
CA VAL A 65 -18.49 -20.54 19.72
C VAL A 65 -19.34 -21.60 19.01
N ILE A 66 -18.78 -22.28 18.00
CA ILE A 66 -19.52 -23.30 17.22
C ILE A 66 -19.95 -24.48 18.11
N LYS A 67 -19.12 -24.87 19.08
CA LYS A 67 -19.40 -25.98 19.99
C LYS A 67 -20.27 -25.61 21.19
N GLY A 68 -20.58 -24.32 21.37
CA GLY A 68 -21.21 -23.83 22.60
C GLY A 68 -20.33 -24.05 23.84
N ALA A 69 -19.00 -24.09 23.65
CA ALA A 69 -18.06 -24.22 24.76
C ALA A 69 -17.98 -22.90 25.56
N PRO A 70 -17.57 -22.95 26.84
CA PRO A 70 -17.30 -21.74 27.61
C PRO A 70 -16.26 -20.87 26.89
N LEU A 71 -16.59 -19.59 26.68
CA LEU A 71 -15.69 -18.64 26.05
C LEU A 71 -14.64 -18.13 27.05
N LEU A 72 -13.42 -17.91 26.56
CA LEU A 72 -12.31 -17.41 27.39
C LEU A 72 -12.47 -15.93 27.78
N LEU A 73 -13.39 -15.21 27.12
CA LEU A 73 -13.70 -13.82 27.40
C LEU A 73 -15.20 -13.64 27.56
N THR A 74 -15.58 -12.80 28.53
CA THR A 74 -16.93 -12.25 28.64
C THR A 74 -17.16 -11.15 27.59
N GLU A 75 -18.41 -10.82 27.29
CA GLU A 75 -18.74 -9.72 26.38
C GLU A 75 -18.11 -8.38 26.80
N ALA A 76 -18.04 -8.11 28.11
CA ALA A 76 -17.40 -6.92 28.65
C ALA A 76 -15.89 -6.89 28.34
N GLN A 77 -15.19 -8.02 28.53
CA GLN A 77 -13.77 -8.15 28.23
C GLN A 77 -13.49 -8.06 26.72
N VAL A 78 -14.38 -8.60 25.87
CA VAL A 78 -14.29 -8.43 24.42
C VAL A 78 -14.37 -6.95 24.04
N LYS A 79 -15.36 -6.22 24.57
CA LYS A 79 -15.52 -4.79 24.29
C LYS A 79 -14.31 -3.97 24.75
N GLU A 80 -13.81 -4.25 25.94
CA GLU A 80 -12.62 -3.60 26.50
C GLU A 80 -11.39 -3.86 25.64
N ALA A 81 -11.12 -5.12 25.29
CA ALA A 81 -9.98 -5.51 24.47
C ALA A 81 -10.02 -4.86 23.07
N ILE A 82 -11.18 -4.88 22.41
CA ILE A 82 -11.33 -4.28 21.07
C ILE A 82 -11.15 -2.76 21.14
N THR A 83 -11.69 -2.10 22.17
CA THR A 83 -11.54 -0.64 22.33
C THR A 83 -10.08 -0.27 22.59
N ALA A 84 -9.39 -1.02 23.44
CA ALA A 84 -7.96 -0.82 23.70
C ALA A 84 -7.12 -1.01 22.43
N TYR A 85 -7.39 -2.07 21.66
CA TYR A 85 -6.69 -2.35 20.41
C TYR A 85 -6.96 -1.29 19.34
N GLN A 86 -8.20 -0.82 19.20
CA GLN A 86 -8.54 0.28 18.28
C GLN A 86 -7.76 1.56 18.60
N LYS A 87 -7.68 1.93 19.89
CA LYS A 87 -6.88 3.08 20.32
C LYS A 87 -5.39 2.90 20.04
N GLU A 88 -4.86 1.69 20.24
CA GLU A 88 -3.46 1.39 19.91
C GLU A 88 -3.21 1.52 18.40
N LEU A 89 -4.12 1.02 17.57
CA LEU A 89 -4.04 1.18 16.13
C LEU A 89 -4.09 2.66 15.71
N GLU A 90 -4.95 3.46 16.31
CA GLU A 90 -5.02 4.91 16.05
C GLU A 90 -3.67 5.58 16.32
N VAL A 91 -3.07 5.34 17.49
CA VAL A 91 -1.75 5.89 17.85
C VAL A 91 -0.65 5.41 16.88
N LYS A 92 -0.67 4.12 16.51
CA LYS A 92 0.28 3.56 15.53
C LYS A 92 0.12 4.21 14.15
N MET A 93 -1.12 4.43 13.70
CA MET A 93 -1.41 5.06 12.41
C MET A 93 -1.00 6.54 12.40
N GLU A 94 -1.23 7.27 13.48
CA GLU A 94 -0.76 8.65 13.62
C GLU A 94 0.77 8.73 13.61
N ALA A 95 1.45 7.87 14.37
CA ALA A 95 2.90 7.79 14.40
C ALA A 95 3.48 7.46 13.01
N LYS A 96 2.86 6.49 12.31
CA LYS A 96 3.22 6.13 10.94
C LYS A 96 2.99 7.29 9.98
N ALA A 97 1.84 7.95 10.04
CA ALA A 97 1.52 9.09 9.17
C ALA A 97 2.53 10.22 9.35
N LYS A 98 2.92 10.53 10.60
CA LYS A 98 3.96 11.51 10.89
C LYS A 98 5.33 11.10 10.35
N ALA A 99 5.72 9.84 10.56
CA ALA A 99 7.00 9.33 10.05
C ALA A 99 7.05 9.35 8.51
N ASP A 100 5.97 8.93 7.86
CA ASP A 100 5.85 8.94 6.40
C ASP A 100 5.86 10.38 5.86
N LEU A 101 5.21 11.34 6.53
CA LEU A 101 5.21 12.75 6.17
C LEU A 101 6.62 13.34 6.18
N GLU A 102 7.38 13.13 7.28
CA GLU A 102 8.76 13.60 7.43
C GLU A 102 9.69 12.94 6.42
N LYS A 103 9.56 11.61 6.25
CA LYS A 103 10.35 10.83 5.29
C LYS A 103 10.12 11.33 3.85
N ASN A 104 8.86 11.40 3.42
CA ASN A 104 8.51 11.77 2.05
C ASN A 104 8.89 13.21 1.73
N ALA A 105 8.73 14.14 2.69
CA ALA A 105 9.19 15.52 2.52
C ALA A 105 10.70 15.59 2.29
N LYS A 106 11.49 14.84 3.08
CA LYS A 106 12.95 14.78 2.94
C LYS A 106 13.38 14.13 1.62
N GLU A 107 12.82 12.98 1.30
CA GLU A 107 13.14 12.25 0.06
C GLU A 107 12.71 13.04 -1.19
N GLY A 108 11.54 13.66 -1.16
CA GLY A 108 11.05 14.54 -2.22
C GLY A 108 11.94 15.76 -2.43
N ALA A 109 12.33 16.45 -1.36
CA ALA A 109 13.25 17.59 -1.45
C ALA A 109 14.61 17.19 -2.03
N ALA A 110 15.17 16.06 -1.58
CA ALA A 110 16.42 15.52 -2.12
C ALA A 110 16.29 15.15 -3.60
N PHE A 111 15.18 14.48 -3.98
CA PHE A 111 14.92 14.11 -5.37
C PHE A 111 14.81 15.34 -6.27
N LEU A 112 14.05 16.37 -5.86
CA LEU A 112 13.91 17.62 -6.62
C LEU A 112 15.26 18.33 -6.78
N ALA A 113 16.07 18.40 -5.71
CA ALA A 113 17.38 19.03 -5.76
C ALA A 113 18.33 18.35 -6.77
N GLU A 114 18.31 17.01 -6.82
CA GLU A 114 19.12 16.25 -7.77
C GLU A 114 18.53 16.27 -9.19
N ASN A 115 17.21 16.18 -9.31
CA ASN A 115 16.54 16.19 -10.61
C ASN A 115 16.68 17.53 -11.33
N GLY A 116 16.61 18.65 -10.60
CA GLY A 116 16.76 20.00 -11.15
C GLY A 116 18.15 20.28 -11.74
N LYS A 117 19.16 19.47 -11.43
CA LYS A 117 20.52 19.57 -11.99
C LYS A 117 20.69 18.79 -13.30
N LYS A 118 19.73 17.93 -13.66
CA LYS A 118 19.83 17.08 -14.84
C LYS A 118 19.64 17.90 -16.12
N GLU A 119 20.34 17.49 -17.18
CA GLU A 119 20.24 18.13 -18.47
C GLU A 119 18.81 18.11 -19.04
N GLY A 120 18.37 19.26 -19.53
CA GLY A 120 17.04 19.47 -20.10
C GLY A 120 15.93 19.66 -19.07
N VAL A 121 16.22 19.52 -17.77
CA VAL A 121 15.26 19.85 -16.71
C VAL A 121 15.25 21.36 -16.48
N LYS A 122 14.05 21.93 -16.41
CA LYS A 122 13.80 23.33 -16.05
C LYS A 122 12.99 23.38 -14.78
N THR A 123 13.40 24.23 -13.84
CA THR A 123 12.70 24.48 -12.58
C THR A 123 11.99 25.83 -12.66
N LEU A 124 10.68 25.85 -12.42
CA LEU A 124 9.87 27.05 -12.35
C LEU A 124 9.91 27.68 -10.96
N ALA A 125 9.45 28.94 -10.85
CA ALA A 125 9.42 29.67 -9.58
C ALA A 125 8.53 28.99 -8.52
N SER A 126 7.50 28.24 -8.94
CA SER A 126 6.64 27.44 -8.07
C SER A 126 7.34 26.20 -7.49
N GLY A 127 8.52 25.84 -8.01
CA GLY A 127 9.22 24.59 -7.71
C GLY A 127 8.83 23.42 -8.62
N LEU A 128 7.85 23.58 -9.51
CA LEU A 128 7.57 22.61 -10.56
C LEU A 128 8.80 22.42 -11.44
N GLN A 129 9.19 21.17 -11.67
CA GLN A 129 10.23 20.83 -12.62
C GLN A 129 9.63 20.12 -13.82
N TYR A 130 10.15 20.42 -15.01
CA TYR A 130 9.77 19.71 -16.21
C TYR A 130 10.94 19.47 -17.15
N LYS A 131 10.80 18.46 -17.99
CA LYS A 131 11.69 18.18 -19.12
C LYS A 131 10.83 17.93 -20.36
N VAL A 132 11.12 18.66 -21.43
CA VAL A 132 10.47 18.43 -22.73
C VAL A 132 11.07 17.16 -23.33
N LEU A 133 10.24 16.13 -23.54
CA LEU A 133 10.65 14.88 -24.19
C LEU A 133 10.41 14.96 -25.70
N THR A 134 9.28 15.53 -26.08
CA THR A 134 8.92 15.80 -27.48
C THR A 134 8.25 17.17 -27.53
N PRO A 135 8.75 18.10 -28.36
CA PRO A 135 8.10 19.40 -28.54
C PRO A 135 6.77 19.22 -29.28
N GLY A 136 5.77 20.01 -28.89
CA GLY A 136 4.54 20.17 -29.65
C GLY A 136 4.69 21.30 -30.68
N THR A 137 3.66 21.50 -31.49
CA THR A 137 3.60 22.60 -32.46
C THR A 137 2.21 23.23 -32.54
N GLY A 138 1.27 22.79 -31.70
CA GLY A 138 -0.10 23.27 -31.72
C GLY A 138 -0.36 24.35 -30.67
N LYS A 139 -1.64 24.52 -30.33
CA LYS A 139 -2.09 25.57 -29.41
C LYS A 139 -1.61 25.32 -27.99
N LYS A 140 -1.40 26.39 -27.23
CA LYS A 140 -1.24 26.33 -25.77
C LYS A 140 -2.61 26.47 -25.11
N PRO A 141 -2.99 25.57 -24.20
CA PRO A 141 -4.26 25.68 -23.51
C PRO A 141 -4.26 26.85 -22.52
N SER A 142 -5.40 27.51 -22.39
CA SER A 142 -5.71 28.44 -21.32
C SER A 142 -6.26 27.70 -20.09
N ALA A 143 -6.33 28.38 -18.93
CA ALA A 143 -6.94 27.81 -17.72
C ALA A 143 -8.43 27.46 -17.86
N ALA A 144 -9.13 28.05 -18.85
CA ALA A 144 -10.54 27.80 -19.13
C ALA A 144 -10.76 26.62 -20.09
N ASP A 145 -9.70 26.13 -20.74
CA ASP A 145 -9.79 25.12 -21.78
C ASP A 145 -9.94 23.72 -21.17
N THR A 146 -10.38 22.79 -22.02
CA THR A 146 -10.34 21.37 -21.73
C THR A 146 -9.27 20.71 -22.59
N VAL A 147 -8.53 19.78 -22.02
CA VAL A 147 -7.46 19.06 -22.72
C VAL A 147 -7.70 17.57 -22.73
N SER A 148 -7.26 16.91 -23.80
CA SER A 148 -7.13 15.45 -23.85
C SER A 148 -5.66 15.08 -23.76
N VAL A 149 -5.33 14.15 -22.86
CA VAL A 149 -3.94 13.75 -22.59
C VAL A 149 -3.79 12.24 -22.47
N HIS A 150 -2.62 11.75 -22.89
CA HIS A 150 -2.08 10.52 -22.33
C HIS A 150 -1.16 10.83 -21.17
N TYR A 151 -1.20 10.01 -20.12
CA TYR A 151 -0.32 10.21 -18.98
C TYR A 151 -0.01 8.93 -18.21
N ARG A 152 1.08 9.01 -17.45
CA ARG A 152 1.52 8.00 -16.49
C ARG A 152 2.06 8.70 -15.25
N GLY A 153 1.49 8.39 -14.09
CA GLY A 153 1.89 8.94 -12.79
C GLY A 153 2.58 7.89 -11.92
N THR A 154 3.77 8.23 -11.42
CA THR A 154 4.57 7.39 -10.52
C THR A 154 5.06 8.16 -9.32
N LEU A 155 5.24 7.47 -8.18
CA LEU A 155 6.02 7.96 -7.05
C LEU A 155 7.52 7.96 -7.41
N ILE A 156 8.33 8.61 -6.57
CA ILE A 156 9.79 8.68 -6.75
C ILE A 156 10.48 7.30 -6.70
N ASP A 157 9.85 6.30 -6.09
CA ASP A 157 10.32 4.92 -6.03
C ASP A 157 9.93 4.08 -7.26
N GLY A 158 9.22 4.67 -8.22
CA GLY A 158 8.75 4.02 -9.44
C GLY A 158 7.39 3.33 -9.32
N THR A 159 6.76 3.34 -8.14
CA THR A 159 5.41 2.81 -7.94
C THR A 159 4.42 3.61 -8.79
N GLU A 160 3.80 2.95 -9.75
CA GLU A 160 2.76 3.57 -10.57
C GLU A 160 1.43 3.60 -9.81
N PHE A 161 0.85 4.80 -9.71
CA PHE A 161 -0.44 5.00 -9.04
C PHE A 161 -1.58 5.30 -10.01
N ASP A 162 -1.28 5.80 -11.21
CA ASP A 162 -2.30 6.06 -12.23
C ASP A 162 -1.69 6.07 -13.64
N SER A 163 -2.43 5.59 -14.63
CA SER A 163 -2.00 5.55 -16.02
C SER A 163 -3.20 5.47 -16.96
N SER A 164 -3.27 6.40 -17.93
CA SER A 164 -4.26 6.31 -19.01
C SER A 164 -3.88 5.24 -20.04
N PHE A 165 -2.60 4.94 -20.20
CA PHE A 165 -2.13 3.85 -21.07
C PHE A 165 -2.65 2.49 -20.61
N LYS A 166 -2.71 2.24 -19.30
CA LYS A 166 -3.31 0.99 -18.76
C LYS A 166 -4.79 0.83 -19.10
N ARG A 167 -5.49 1.94 -19.32
CA ARG A 167 -6.90 1.97 -19.70
C ARG A 167 -7.12 1.96 -21.22
N ASN A 168 -6.05 2.06 -22.01
CA ASN A 168 -6.09 2.18 -23.47
C ASN A 168 -6.98 3.33 -23.99
N GLU A 169 -7.14 4.39 -23.19
CA GLU A 169 -7.97 5.54 -23.55
C GLU A 169 -7.36 6.84 -22.99
N PRO A 170 -7.29 7.92 -23.78
CA PRO A 170 -6.91 9.24 -23.27
C PRO A 170 -7.84 9.71 -22.16
N ALA A 171 -7.32 10.53 -21.25
CA ALA A 171 -8.13 11.18 -20.24
C ALA A 171 -8.40 12.64 -20.65
N THR A 172 -9.61 13.12 -20.35
CA THR A 172 -10.01 14.49 -20.63
C THR A 172 -10.19 15.24 -19.32
N PHE A 173 -9.56 16.42 -19.22
CA PHE A 173 -9.58 17.23 -18.01
C PHE A 173 -9.81 18.71 -18.33
N PRO A 174 -10.62 19.44 -17.55
CA PRO A 174 -10.52 20.90 -17.51
C PRO A 174 -9.18 21.29 -16.90
N VAL A 175 -8.45 22.23 -17.52
CA VAL A 175 -7.10 22.63 -17.08
C VAL A 175 -7.09 23.14 -15.63
N SER A 176 -8.19 23.75 -15.18
CA SER A 176 -8.39 24.24 -13.80
C SER A 176 -8.88 23.18 -12.81
N GLY A 177 -9.26 21.98 -13.26
CA GLY A 177 -9.78 20.90 -12.41
C GLY A 177 -8.75 19.83 -12.02
N VAL A 178 -7.48 20.05 -12.32
CA VAL A 178 -6.36 19.15 -11.98
C VAL A 178 -5.49 19.78 -10.90
N ILE A 179 -4.51 19.03 -10.39
CA ILE A 179 -3.58 19.53 -9.37
C ILE A 179 -2.82 20.77 -9.87
N PRO A 180 -2.44 21.71 -8.99
CA PRO A 180 -1.81 22.98 -9.39
C PRO A 180 -0.61 22.82 -10.32
N GLY A 181 0.24 21.81 -10.10
CA GLY A 181 1.39 21.54 -10.95
C GLY A 181 1.02 21.13 -12.38
N TRP A 182 -0.09 20.42 -12.56
CA TRP A 182 -0.62 20.12 -13.90
C TRP A 182 -1.20 21.38 -14.55
N THR A 183 -1.98 22.16 -13.81
CA THR A 183 -2.56 23.42 -14.32
C THR A 183 -1.46 24.36 -14.82
N GLU A 184 -0.36 24.51 -14.08
CA GLU A 184 0.79 25.30 -14.50
C GLU A 184 1.50 24.69 -15.72
N ALA A 185 1.80 23.39 -15.69
CA ALA A 185 2.50 22.72 -16.78
C ALA A 185 1.73 22.78 -18.10
N LEU A 186 0.44 22.45 -18.09
CA LEU A 186 -0.39 22.38 -19.29
C LEU A 186 -0.44 23.71 -20.03
N GLN A 187 -0.54 24.84 -19.31
CA GLN A 187 -0.56 26.18 -19.91
C GLN A 187 0.79 26.59 -20.56
N LEU A 188 1.86 25.84 -20.29
CA LEU A 188 3.17 26.02 -20.92
C LEU A 188 3.41 25.03 -22.06
N MET A 189 2.66 23.91 -22.08
CA MET A 189 2.74 22.89 -23.11
C MET A 189 2.02 23.32 -24.39
N GLU A 190 2.56 22.91 -25.52
CA GLU A 190 1.92 23.02 -26.83
C GLU A 190 1.25 21.69 -27.17
N GLU A 191 0.10 21.72 -27.84
CA GLU A 191 -0.53 20.50 -28.36
C GLU A 191 0.46 19.70 -29.23
N GLY A 192 0.47 18.38 -29.02
CA GLY A 192 1.45 17.43 -29.55
C GLY A 192 2.69 17.23 -28.66
N ALA A 193 2.89 18.04 -27.61
CA ALA A 193 4.06 17.92 -26.76
C ALA A 193 3.95 16.74 -25.79
N LYS A 194 5.09 16.08 -25.56
CA LYS A 194 5.27 15.12 -24.47
C LYS A 194 6.30 15.63 -23.46
N TRP A 195 5.90 15.78 -22.21
CA TRP A 195 6.74 16.29 -21.12
C TRP A 195 6.85 15.26 -20.00
N GLN A 196 7.98 15.27 -19.31
CA GLN A 196 8.10 14.70 -17.98
C GLN A 196 7.98 15.84 -16.97
N LEU A 197 7.10 15.69 -15.98
CA LEU A 197 6.88 16.61 -14.88
C LEU A 197 7.37 15.96 -13.58
N VAL A 198 8.03 16.73 -12.74
CA VAL A 198 8.31 16.36 -11.34
C VAL A 198 7.69 17.43 -10.47
N ILE A 199 6.65 17.04 -9.74
CA ILE A 199 5.72 17.93 -9.07
C ILE A 199 5.94 17.81 -7.56
N PRO A 200 6.40 18.89 -6.89
CA PRO A 200 6.52 18.90 -5.43
C PRO A 200 5.14 18.73 -4.79
N ALA A 201 5.11 18.17 -3.58
CA ALA A 201 3.85 17.86 -2.89
C ALA A 201 2.89 19.06 -2.75
N ALA A 202 3.45 20.27 -2.56
CA ALA A 202 2.68 21.52 -2.44
C ALA A 202 1.88 21.87 -3.72
N LEU A 203 2.31 21.37 -4.88
CA LEU A 203 1.61 21.53 -6.16
C LEU A 203 0.81 20.27 -6.55
N ALA A 204 0.69 19.32 -5.62
CA ALA A 204 -0.01 18.05 -5.76
C ALA A 204 -1.04 17.85 -4.63
N TYR A 205 -0.88 16.82 -3.80
CA TYR A 205 -1.84 16.46 -2.75
C TYR A 205 -1.37 16.80 -1.31
N GLY A 206 -0.21 17.45 -1.17
CA GLY A 206 0.31 17.95 0.10
C GLY A 206 0.41 16.90 1.22
N GLU A 207 0.26 17.35 2.46
CA GLU A 207 0.34 16.51 3.67
C GLU A 207 -0.76 15.46 3.76
N ARG A 208 -1.90 15.67 3.09
CA ARG A 208 -3.01 14.72 3.14
C ARG A 208 -2.77 13.49 2.28
N GLY A 209 -2.00 13.63 1.20
CA GLY A 209 -1.90 12.58 0.18
C GLY A 209 -3.23 12.33 -0.55
N ALA A 210 -3.30 11.24 -1.31
CA ALA A 210 -4.50 10.87 -2.06
C ALA A 210 -4.62 9.36 -2.31
N GLY A 211 -5.85 8.85 -2.17
CA GLY A 211 -6.15 7.44 -2.38
C GLY A 211 -5.36 6.54 -1.44
N GLN A 212 -5.03 5.34 -1.91
CA GLN A 212 -4.29 4.33 -1.14
C GLN A 212 -2.77 4.37 -1.40
N GLN A 213 -2.34 4.98 -2.51
CA GLN A 213 -0.96 4.92 -2.98
C GLN A 213 -0.18 6.21 -2.76
N ILE A 214 -0.82 7.38 -2.84
CA ILE A 214 -0.12 8.65 -2.69
C ILE A 214 -0.11 9.03 -1.21
N GLY A 215 1.03 8.80 -0.57
CA GLY A 215 1.24 9.15 0.82
C GLY A 215 1.37 10.66 1.06
N PRO A 216 1.42 11.08 2.34
CA PRO A 216 1.63 12.47 2.73
C PRO A 216 2.93 13.03 2.15
N ASN A 217 2.93 14.28 1.70
CA ASN A 217 4.10 14.99 1.16
C ASN A 217 4.83 14.27 0.02
N SER A 218 4.13 13.43 -0.74
CA SER A 218 4.72 12.73 -1.88
C SER A 218 5.03 13.69 -3.03
N THR A 219 6.26 13.65 -3.52
CA THR A 219 6.62 14.23 -4.83
C THR A 219 6.17 13.27 -5.92
N LEU A 220 5.50 13.80 -6.96
CA LEU A 220 4.93 13.00 -8.03
C LEU A 220 5.71 13.19 -9.32
N ILE A 221 5.87 12.12 -10.08
CA ILE A 221 6.46 12.16 -11.41
C ILE A 221 5.37 11.81 -12.42
N PHE A 222 5.21 12.63 -13.44
CA PHE A 222 4.29 12.37 -14.53
C PHE A 222 5.02 12.38 -15.87
N GLU A 223 4.71 11.44 -16.74
CA GLU A 223 4.82 11.67 -18.18
C GLU A 223 3.47 12.09 -18.70
N VAL A 224 3.40 13.21 -19.42
CA VAL A 224 2.16 13.77 -19.97
C VAL A 224 2.38 14.05 -21.45
N GLU A 225 1.47 13.55 -22.27
CA GLU A 225 1.38 13.82 -23.69
C GLU A 225 0.09 14.59 -23.96
N LEU A 226 0.21 15.85 -24.37
CA LEU A 226 -0.93 16.71 -24.67
C LEU A 226 -1.41 16.43 -26.10
N LEU A 227 -2.55 15.74 -26.22
CA LEU A 227 -3.07 15.30 -27.51
C LEU A 227 -3.91 16.38 -28.19
N LYS A 228 -4.72 17.10 -27.41
CA LYS A 228 -5.68 18.06 -27.95
C LYS A 228 -6.07 19.14 -26.95
N VAL A 229 -6.18 20.38 -27.42
CA VAL A 229 -6.82 21.51 -26.73
C VAL A 229 -8.20 21.77 -27.34
N GLN A 230 -9.22 21.95 -26.50
CA GLN A 230 -10.64 22.10 -26.89
C GLN A 230 -11.16 23.49 -26.56
#